data_AF-A0A7G6UGW4-F1
#
_entry.id   AF-A0A7G6UGW4-F1
#
_cell.length_a   1.000
_cell.length_b   1.000
_cell.length_c   1.000
_cell.angle_alpha   90.00
_cell.angle_beta   90.00
_cell.angle_gamma   90.00
#
_symmetry.space_group_name_H-M   'P 1'
#
loop_
_entity.id
_entity.type
_entity.pdbx_description
1 polymer ?
#
loop_
_entity_poly.entity_id
_entity_poly.type
_entity_poly.pdbx_seq_one_letter_code
_entity_poly.pdbx_strand_id
1 'polypeptide(L)'
;MPNLLNHAKQEYAGDEVRHFLPLVKIKCNPELQFFLCSVYVPVCTILERPIPPCRSLCLSARRGCDEVMTRFGYPWPEALECSNFPDPPDICVGENNTTAPPTTQQRPYSAVKPLGSPGRPMIEPGGLPAFPEGAMDLGFICPVQFKVPKGFDYTLKVGDKVVKDCAAPCQGMFFTPQQIYFSRLWVGSWSALCLLSCLFTVLTFMIDTERFRYPERPIVFLSLCYLMVAAAYLAGATSGNTAACRKPFPPPLDLPSLQMVSTVTQGTKHEPCTILFMLLYFFGMASSIWWVILTLTWFLAAGLKWGHEAIEANSQYFHLAAWAVPALKTIKKKK
;
A
#
# COMPACT_ATOMS: atom_id res chain seq x y z
N MET A 1 9.92 -3.71 25.87
CA MET A 1 10.92 -4.54 26.54
C MET A 1 12.29 -4.15 26.01
N PRO A 2 13.31 -4.03 26.87
CA PRO A 2 14.67 -3.73 26.42
C PRO A 2 15.32 -4.93 25.72
N ASN A 3 16.33 -4.69 24.87
CA ASN A 3 17.14 -5.76 24.26
C ASN A 3 18.20 -6.32 25.24
N LEU A 4 19.06 -7.24 24.78
CA LEU A 4 20.10 -7.86 25.61
C LEU A 4 21.08 -6.85 26.22
N LEU A 5 21.28 -5.71 25.57
CA LEU A 5 22.14 -4.62 26.02
C LEU A 5 21.37 -3.52 26.75
N ASN A 6 20.16 -3.82 27.23
CA ASN A 6 19.29 -2.91 27.98
C ASN A 6 18.79 -1.66 27.23
N HIS A 7 18.83 -1.67 25.89
CA HIS A 7 18.23 -0.59 25.10
C HIS A 7 16.71 -0.65 25.12
N ALA A 8 16.07 0.34 25.75
CA ALA A 8 14.60 0.43 25.82
C ALA A 8 13.92 0.82 24.50
N LYS A 9 14.65 1.49 23.58
CA LYS A 9 14.16 1.91 22.26
C LYS A 9 15.06 1.35 21.16
N GLN A 10 14.44 0.97 20.03
CA GLN A 10 15.15 0.44 18.86
C GLN A 10 16.07 1.48 18.20
N GLU A 11 15.73 2.77 18.29
CA GLU A 11 16.54 3.87 17.76
C GLU A 11 17.95 3.86 18.37
N TYR A 12 18.06 3.77 19.70
CA TYR A 12 19.34 3.71 20.41
C TYR A 12 20.16 2.45 20.07
N ALA A 13 19.49 1.30 19.98
CA ALA A 13 20.15 0.06 19.56
C ALA A 13 20.67 0.17 18.10
N GLY A 14 19.93 0.87 17.24
CA GLY A 14 20.33 1.14 15.86
C GLY A 14 21.53 2.06 15.76
N ASP A 15 21.61 3.10 16.59
CA ASP A 15 22.76 4.01 16.63
C ASP A 15 24.04 3.31 17.12
N GLU A 16 23.93 2.43 18.13
CA GLU A 16 25.08 1.69 18.64
C GLU A 16 25.57 0.62 17.66
N VAL A 17 24.66 -0.14 17.04
CA VAL A 17 25.05 -1.19 16.07
C VAL A 17 25.69 -0.61 14.81
N ARG A 18 25.38 0.66 14.46
CA ARG A 18 25.96 1.36 13.31
C ARG A 18 27.48 1.50 13.42
N HIS A 19 28.04 1.52 14.63
CA HIS A 19 29.49 1.58 14.82
C HIS A 19 30.22 0.34 14.25
N PHE A 20 29.54 -0.80 14.11
CA PHE A 20 30.10 -2.04 13.55
C PHE A 20 29.93 -2.15 12.03
N LEU A 21 29.24 -1.21 11.37
CA LEU A 21 29.05 -1.23 9.91
C LEU A 21 30.35 -1.32 9.10
N PRO A 22 31.46 -0.66 9.48
CA PRO A 22 32.73 -0.83 8.79
C PRO A 22 33.20 -2.29 8.74
N LEU A 23 33.06 -3.04 9.84
CA LEU A 23 33.46 -4.45 9.92
C LEU A 23 32.57 -5.34 9.06
N VAL A 24 31.26 -5.07 9.06
CA VAL A 24 30.29 -5.76 8.19
C VAL A 24 30.61 -5.50 6.71
N LYS A 25 30.99 -4.26 6.35
CA LYS A 25 31.40 -3.91 4.98
C LYS A 25 32.72 -4.56 4.56
N ILE A 26 33.68 -4.64 5.48
CA ILE A 26 34.97 -5.33 5.26
C ILE A 26 34.76 -6.85 5.11
N LYS A 27 33.63 -7.39 5.58
CA LYS A 27 33.30 -8.82 5.55
C LYS A 27 34.40 -9.67 6.20
N CYS A 28 34.88 -9.23 7.36
CA CYS A 28 35.89 -9.95 8.13
C CYS A 28 35.42 -11.36 8.53
N ASN A 29 34.11 -11.57 8.70
CA ASN A 29 33.49 -12.86 8.90
C ASN A 29 32.04 -12.86 8.40
N PRO A 30 31.54 -13.92 7.72
CA PRO A 30 30.16 -13.99 7.24
C PRO A 30 29.12 -14.02 8.38
N GLU A 31 29.46 -14.53 9.56
CA GLU A 31 28.53 -14.67 10.69
C GLU A 31 28.41 -13.39 11.54
N LEU A 32 29.27 -12.38 11.32
CA LEU A 32 29.27 -11.13 12.11
C LEU A 32 27.92 -10.41 12.05
N GLN A 33 27.33 -10.30 10.85
CA GLN A 33 26.05 -9.61 10.67
C GLN A 33 24.94 -10.32 11.44
N PHE A 34 24.89 -11.66 11.35
CA PHE A 34 23.88 -12.46 12.03
C PHE A 34 24.03 -12.38 13.56
N PHE A 35 25.26 -12.43 14.06
CA PHE A 35 25.56 -12.24 15.47
C PHE A 35 25.09 -10.86 15.99
N LEU A 36 25.47 -9.76 15.31
CA LEU A 36 25.07 -8.41 15.72
C LEU A 36 23.54 -8.23 15.72
N CYS A 37 22.84 -8.77 14.72
CA CYS A 37 21.38 -8.74 14.70
C CYS A 37 20.78 -9.52 15.89
N SER A 38 21.36 -10.68 16.23
CA SER A 38 20.88 -11.51 17.34
C SER A 38 21.06 -10.85 18.71
N VAL A 39 22.07 -9.99 18.89
CA VAL A 39 22.29 -9.24 20.13
C VAL A 39 21.43 -7.97 20.21
N TYR A 40 21.48 -7.14 19.18
CA TYR A 40 20.84 -5.81 19.20
C TYR A 40 19.35 -5.85 18.90
N VAL A 41 18.89 -6.82 18.10
CA VAL A 41 17.50 -6.96 17.64
C VAL A 41 17.05 -8.42 17.76
N PRO A 42 16.95 -8.95 19.00
CA PRO A 42 16.56 -10.33 19.23
C PRO A 42 15.13 -10.60 18.76
N VAL A 43 14.85 -11.86 18.44
CA VAL A 43 13.50 -12.31 18.05
C VAL A 43 12.53 -12.13 19.23
N CYS A 44 11.36 -11.56 18.95
CA CYS A 44 10.29 -11.46 19.93
C CYS A 44 9.65 -12.84 20.16
N THR A 45 9.72 -13.35 21.38
CA THR A 45 9.10 -14.63 21.77
C THR A 45 8.16 -14.41 22.96
N ILE A 46 7.45 -15.47 23.37
CA ILE A 46 6.58 -15.45 24.55
C ILE A 46 7.35 -15.45 25.89
N LEU A 47 8.69 -15.56 25.84
CA LEU A 47 9.54 -15.57 27.01
C LEU A 47 9.74 -14.14 27.54
N GLU A 48 9.78 -13.98 28.87
CA GLU A 48 9.98 -12.67 29.52
C GLU A 48 11.36 -12.06 29.24
N ARG A 49 12.32 -12.87 28.79
CA ARG A 49 13.69 -12.45 28.46
C ARG A 49 14.02 -12.78 27.00
N PRO A 50 14.74 -11.90 26.29
CA PRO A 50 15.18 -12.17 24.92
C PRO A 50 16.15 -13.34 24.87
N ILE A 51 16.05 -14.15 23.81
CA ILE A 51 16.93 -15.31 23.61
C ILE A 51 18.31 -14.82 23.13
N PRO A 52 19.41 -15.15 23.82
CA PRO A 52 20.76 -14.75 23.42
C PRO A 52 21.30 -15.56 22.23
N PRO A 53 22.31 -15.03 21.50
CA PRO A 53 23.09 -15.87 20.58
C PRO A 53 23.87 -16.93 21.35
N CYS A 54 24.18 -18.06 20.70
CA CYS A 54 25.06 -19.08 21.25
C CYS A 54 26.50 -18.58 21.29
N ARG A 55 27.29 -19.04 22.26
CA ARG A 55 28.72 -18.72 22.36
C ARG A 55 29.50 -19.17 21.11
N SER A 56 29.14 -20.30 20.51
CA SER A 56 29.70 -20.77 19.24
C SER A 56 29.58 -19.73 18.11
N LEU A 57 28.41 -19.10 17.98
CA LEU A 57 28.14 -18.03 17.00
C LEU A 57 28.97 -16.77 17.31
N CYS A 58 29.07 -16.38 18.59
CA CYS A 58 29.93 -15.25 18.98
C CYS A 58 31.41 -15.51 18.64
N LEU A 59 31.92 -16.69 18.96
CA LEU A 59 33.31 -17.06 18.71
C LEU A 59 33.63 -17.08 17.21
N SER A 60 32.68 -17.54 16.39
CA SER A 60 32.81 -17.50 14.93
C SER A 60 32.79 -16.06 14.42
N ALA A 61 31.80 -15.24 14.82
CA ALA A 61 31.71 -13.83 14.43
C ALA A 61 32.93 -13.00 14.85
N ARG A 62 33.52 -13.29 16.02
CA ARG A 62 34.74 -12.65 16.51
C ARG A 62 35.97 -13.03 15.68
N ARG A 63 36.02 -14.25 15.14
CA ARG A 63 37.17 -14.76 14.36
C ARG A 63 37.36 -13.93 13.09
N GLY A 64 38.52 -13.30 12.96
CA GLY A 64 38.89 -12.43 11.85
C GLY A 64 38.44 -10.98 12.00
N CYS A 65 37.37 -10.71 12.76
CA CYS A 65 36.91 -9.34 13.02
C CYS A 65 37.63 -8.67 14.19
N ASP A 66 38.06 -9.45 15.19
CA ASP A 66 38.83 -8.97 16.35
C ASP A 66 40.20 -8.39 15.95
N GLU A 67 40.90 -9.07 15.05
CA GLU A 67 42.19 -8.60 14.52
C GLU A 67 42.03 -7.28 13.75
N VAL A 68 40.94 -7.14 12.99
CA VAL A 68 40.63 -5.90 12.26
C VAL A 68 40.36 -4.76 13.25
N MET A 69 39.53 -4.99 14.28
CA MET A 69 39.26 -3.98 15.31
C MET A 69 40.53 -3.54 16.03
N THR A 70 41.35 -4.51 16.45
CA THR A 70 42.59 -4.25 17.19
C THR A 70 43.58 -3.44 16.33
N ARG A 71 43.65 -3.70 15.02
CA ARG A 71 44.50 -2.94 14.08
C ARG A 71 44.10 -1.47 13.96
N PHE A 72 42.82 -1.15 14.16
CA PHE A 72 42.31 0.22 14.20
C PHE A 72 42.27 0.82 15.61
N GLY A 73 42.86 0.15 16.60
CA GLY A 73 43.01 0.66 17.97
C GLY A 73 41.78 0.46 18.86
N TYR A 74 40.84 -0.41 18.48
CA TYR A 74 39.64 -0.71 19.25
C TYR A 74 39.66 -2.18 19.69
N PRO A 75 39.62 -2.51 20.99
CA PRO A 75 39.47 -3.88 21.44
C PRO A 75 38.03 -4.39 21.22
N TRP A 76 37.84 -5.70 21.20
CA TRP A 76 36.50 -6.28 21.20
C TRP A 76 35.71 -5.80 22.45
N PRO A 77 34.48 -5.30 22.29
CA PRO A 77 33.74 -4.67 23.40
C PRO A 77 33.34 -5.68 24.48
N GLU A 78 33.41 -5.26 25.75
CA GLU A 78 33.01 -6.09 26.90
C GLU A 78 31.55 -6.55 26.82
N ALA A 79 30.67 -5.71 26.29
CA ALA A 79 29.26 -6.03 26.05
C ALA A 79 29.04 -7.20 25.06
N LEU A 80 30.02 -7.47 24.19
CA LEU A 80 29.99 -8.53 23.19
C LEU A 80 30.95 -9.68 23.52
N GLU A 81 31.53 -9.72 24.71
CA GLU A 81 32.49 -10.76 25.09
C GLU A 81 31.82 -12.15 25.08
N CYS A 82 32.44 -13.12 24.41
CA CYS A 82 31.79 -14.40 24.13
C CYS A 82 31.55 -15.25 25.39
N SER A 83 32.24 -14.96 26.51
CA SER A 83 31.95 -15.58 27.80
C SER A 83 30.54 -15.28 28.31
N ASN A 84 29.97 -14.14 27.92
CA ASN A 84 28.65 -13.67 28.38
C ASN A 84 27.48 -14.45 27.75
N PHE A 85 27.75 -15.24 26.71
CA PHE A 85 26.73 -16.00 25.98
C PHE A 85 26.74 -17.49 26.39
N PRO A 86 25.57 -18.14 26.44
CA PRO A 86 25.46 -19.54 26.81
C PRO A 86 25.83 -20.50 25.66
N ASP A 87 26.09 -21.74 26.02
CA ASP A 87 26.19 -22.89 25.12
C ASP A 87 25.06 -23.89 25.45
N PRO A 88 24.70 -24.82 24.54
CA PRO A 88 23.75 -25.89 24.83
C PRO A 88 24.16 -26.65 26.12
N PRO A 89 23.22 -26.95 27.04
CA PRO A 89 21.79 -27.17 26.83
C PRO A 89 20.86 -25.94 26.95
N ASP A 90 21.38 -24.75 27.29
CA ASP A 90 20.56 -23.54 27.40
C ASP A 90 20.09 -23.05 26.02
N ILE A 91 18.88 -22.47 25.95
CA ILE A 91 18.28 -22.02 24.69
C ILE A 91 19.04 -20.79 24.17
N CYS A 92 19.64 -20.91 22.98
CA CYS A 92 20.37 -19.85 22.31
C CYS A 92 20.21 -19.90 20.78
N VAL A 93 20.52 -18.79 20.10
CA VAL A 93 20.43 -18.66 18.63
C VAL A 93 21.79 -18.97 17.98
N GLY A 94 21.85 -19.96 17.09
CA GLY A 94 23.07 -20.35 16.35
C GLY A 94 22.75 -21.15 15.08
N GLU A 95 23.75 -21.36 14.23
CA GLU A 95 23.61 -22.21 13.03
C GLU A 95 23.63 -23.70 13.40
N ASN A 96 22.77 -24.47 12.73
CA ASN A 96 22.49 -25.85 13.07
C ASN A 96 23.53 -26.82 12.46
N ASN A 97 24.66 -27.02 13.15
CA ASN A 97 25.61 -28.09 12.80
C ASN A 97 25.17 -29.45 13.39
N THR A 98 23.93 -29.87 13.15
CA THR A 98 23.58 -31.29 13.33
C THR A 98 24.06 -32.05 12.09
N THR A 99 25.06 -32.89 12.27
CA THR A 99 25.65 -33.80 11.30
C THR A 99 24.56 -34.64 10.59
N ALA A 100 24.33 -34.38 9.30
CA ALA A 100 23.67 -35.32 8.40
C ALA A 100 24.72 -35.99 7.50
N PRO A 101 24.67 -37.31 7.25
CA PRO A 101 25.69 -38.05 6.52
C PRO A 101 25.73 -37.68 5.03
N PRO A 102 26.87 -37.94 4.32
CA PRO A 102 27.12 -37.39 3.01
C PRO A 102 26.37 -38.19 1.93
N THR A 103 25.46 -37.54 1.21
CA THR A 103 24.95 -38.08 -0.05
C THR A 103 25.30 -37.13 -1.20
N THR A 104 26.38 -37.52 -1.87
CA THR A 104 26.86 -37.11 -3.18
C THR A 104 25.73 -37.10 -4.22
N GLN A 105 25.30 -35.94 -4.71
CA GLN A 105 24.93 -35.75 -6.13
C GLN A 105 25.30 -34.33 -6.60
N GLN A 106 26.35 -34.32 -7.43
CA GLN A 106 26.83 -33.27 -8.36
C GLN A 106 25.68 -32.77 -9.26
N ARG A 107 25.58 -31.54 -9.80
CA ARG A 107 26.49 -30.47 -10.31
C ARG A 107 25.55 -29.39 -10.95
N PRO A 108 26.01 -28.34 -11.65
CA PRO A 108 27.21 -27.51 -11.52
C PRO A 108 26.86 -26.00 -11.55
N TYR A 109 27.42 -25.18 -10.67
CA TYR A 109 27.53 -23.74 -10.94
C TYR A 109 28.88 -23.47 -11.61
N SER A 110 28.80 -23.10 -12.88
CA SER A 110 29.92 -22.70 -13.72
C SER A 110 30.66 -21.52 -13.12
N ALA A 111 31.99 -21.66 -13.05
CA ALA A 111 32.90 -20.58 -12.73
C ALA A 111 32.84 -19.48 -13.80
N VAL A 112 32.73 -18.22 -13.37
CA VAL A 112 33.15 -17.06 -14.17
C VAL A 112 34.22 -16.29 -13.38
N LYS A 113 35.33 -16.02 -14.07
CA LYS A 113 36.60 -15.46 -13.59
C LYS A 113 36.47 -14.01 -13.07
N PRO A 114 37.39 -13.54 -12.21
CA PRO A 114 37.47 -12.14 -11.81
C PRO A 114 38.29 -11.32 -12.81
N LEU A 115 37.89 -10.07 -13.09
CA LEU A 115 38.79 -9.07 -13.67
C LEU A 115 38.38 -7.65 -13.28
N GLY A 116 39.35 -6.89 -12.74
CA GLY A 116 39.42 -5.43 -12.84
C GLY A 116 39.21 -4.63 -11.56
N SER A 117 40.29 -4.08 -11.01
CA SER A 117 40.29 -2.98 -10.02
C SER A 117 39.95 -1.61 -10.69
N PRO A 118 39.98 -0.48 -9.95
CA PRO A 118 38.81 0.23 -9.45
C PRO A 118 38.51 1.50 -10.26
N GLY A 119 37.29 1.60 -10.81
CA GLY A 119 36.76 2.85 -11.36
C GLY A 119 36.10 3.68 -10.26
N ARG A 120 36.67 4.84 -9.97
CA ARG A 120 36.15 5.88 -9.05
C ARG A 120 34.68 6.23 -9.39
N PRO A 121 33.71 6.18 -8.44
CA PRO A 121 32.37 6.67 -8.73
C PRO A 121 32.32 8.20 -8.69
N MET A 122 31.72 8.74 -9.75
CA MET A 122 31.29 10.12 -9.89
C MET A 122 30.11 10.38 -8.94
N ILE A 123 30.15 11.48 -8.21
CA ILE A 123 29.09 11.91 -7.28
C ILE A 123 27.97 12.54 -8.11
N GLU A 124 26.78 11.93 -8.13
CA GLU A 124 25.53 12.62 -8.45
C GLU A 124 24.77 12.97 -7.15
N PRO A 125 24.27 14.21 -7.00
CA PRO A 125 23.57 14.63 -5.79
C PRO A 125 22.06 14.37 -5.92
N GLY A 126 21.51 13.51 -5.05
CA GLY A 126 20.05 13.48 -4.81
C GLY A 126 19.34 12.12 -4.65
N GLY A 127 20.06 11.00 -4.55
CA GLY A 127 19.44 9.67 -4.36
C GLY A 127 19.47 9.16 -2.92
N LEU A 128 18.45 8.39 -2.52
CA LEU A 128 18.44 7.59 -1.28
C LEU A 128 19.78 6.85 -1.07
N PRO A 129 20.22 6.61 0.18
CA PRO A 129 21.50 5.97 0.43
C PRO A 129 21.61 4.64 -0.32
N ALA A 130 22.62 4.53 -1.18
CA ALA A 130 22.92 3.33 -1.95
C ALA A 130 23.01 2.13 -1.01
N PHE A 131 22.25 1.08 -1.34
CA PHE A 131 22.30 -0.21 -0.65
C PHE A 131 23.76 -0.69 -0.55
N PRO A 132 24.20 -1.21 0.62
CA PRO A 132 25.58 -1.66 0.79
C PRO A 132 25.94 -2.77 -0.22
N GLU A 133 27.10 -2.65 -0.86
CA GLU A 133 27.60 -3.61 -1.85
C GLU A 133 27.71 -5.03 -1.25
N GLY A 134 26.78 -5.90 -1.66
CA GLY A 134 26.63 -7.27 -1.16
C GLY A 134 25.27 -7.57 -0.53
N ALA A 135 24.38 -6.59 -0.37
CA ALA A 135 22.98 -6.86 -0.10
C ALA A 135 22.31 -7.42 -1.36
N MET A 136 21.79 -8.64 -1.31
CA MET A 136 20.79 -9.08 -2.29
C MET A 136 19.55 -8.20 -2.07
N ASP A 137 19.23 -7.32 -3.03
CA ASP A 137 17.90 -6.70 -3.08
C ASP A 137 16.90 -7.80 -3.44
N LEU A 138 16.37 -8.49 -2.42
CA LEU A 138 15.24 -9.40 -2.59
C LEU A 138 13.97 -8.66 -3.06
N GLY A 139 14.01 -7.33 -3.18
CA GLY A 139 12.87 -6.50 -3.50
C GLY A 139 11.84 -6.52 -2.39
N PHE A 140 10.72 -5.84 -2.64
CA PHE A 140 9.57 -5.92 -1.76
C PHE A 140 8.93 -7.32 -1.85
N ILE A 141 8.98 -8.07 -0.75
CA ILE A 141 8.22 -9.31 -0.57
C ILE A 141 6.99 -8.97 0.27
N CYS A 142 5.80 -9.35 -0.20
CA CYS A 142 4.56 -9.11 0.53
C CYS A 142 4.57 -9.86 1.88
N PRO A 143 4.46 -9.17 3.03
CA PRO A 143 4.40 -9.85 4.31
C PRO A 143 3.11 -10.69 4.42
N VAL A 144 3.20 -11.78 5.18
CA VAL A 144 2.12 -12.79 5.26
C VAL A 144 0.77 -12.21 5.70
N GLN A 145 0.77 -11.15 6.53
CA GLN A 145 -0.45 -10.49 7.02
C GLN A 145 -1.22 -9.75 5.92
N PHE A 146 -0.54 -9.37 4.84
CA PHE A 146 -1.08 -8.61 3.70
C PHE A 146 -1.34 -9.48 2.47
N LYS A 147 -1.01 -10.77 2.56
CA LYS A 147 -1.16 -11.72 1.46
C LYS A 147 -2.62 -12.04 1.24
N VAL A 148 -3.04 -12.05 -0.02
CA VAL A 148 -4.41 -12.31 -0.44
C VAL A 148 -4.50 -13.70 -1.06
N PRO A 149 -5.59 -14.46 -0.84
CA PRO A 149 -5.80 -15.72 -1.57
C PRO A 149 -5.81 -15.52 -3.09
N LYS A 150 -5.32 -16.53 -3.81
CA LYS A 150 -5.30 -16.50 -5.28
C LYS A 150 -6.73 -16.33 -5.83
N GLY A 151 -6.82 -15.58 -6.93
CA GLY A 151 -8.07 -15.35 -7.63
C GLY A 151 -8.80 -14.08 -7.22
N PHE A 152 -8.28 -13.25 -6.32
CA PHE A 152 -8.83 -11.90 -6.09
C PHE A 152 -8.23 -10.84 -7.01
N ASP A 153 -7.14 -11.16 -7.72
CA ASP A 153 -6.41 -10.28 -8.65
C ASP A 153 -5.90 -8.98 -8.00
N TYR A 154 -5.53 -9.07 -6.73
CA TYR A 154 -4.96 -7.95 -5.99
C TYR A 154 -3.51 -7.73 -6.41
N THR A 155 -3.13 -6.47 -6.56
CA THR A 155 -1.79 -6.09 -7.00
C THR A 155 -1.34 -4.87 -6.21
N LEU A 156 -0.20 -4.99 -5.54
CA LEU A 156 0.43 -3.86 -4.86
C LEU A 156 1.63 -3.39 -5.66
N LYS A 157 1.62 -2.12 -6.07
CA LYS A 157 2.77 -1.48 -6.72
C LYS A 157 3.67 -0.85 -5.65
N VAL A 158 4.93 -1.26 -5.59
CA VAL A 158 5.95 -0.72 -4.68
C VAL A 158 7.16 -0.32 -5.51
N GLY A 159 7.38 0.99 -5.66
CA GLY A 159 8.34 1.54 -6.63
C GLY A 159 7.97 1.13 -8.05
N ASP A 160 8.91 0.55 -8.79
CA ASP A 160 8.72 0.07 -10.16
C ASP A 160 8.24 -1.40 -10.25
N LYS A 161 8.11 -2.09 -9.11
CA LYS A 161 7.70 -3.49 -9.05
C LYS A 161 6.21 -3.62 -8.72
N VAL A 162 5.52 -4.54 -9.41
CA VAL A 162 4.12 -4.91 -9.14
C VAL A 162 4.10 -6.31 -8.53
N VAL A 163 3.60 -6.40 -7.30
CA VAL A 163 3.50 -7.67 -6.55
C VAL A 163 2.06 -8.14 -6.56
N LYS A 164 1.84 -9.35 -7.07
CA LYS A 164 0.52 -10.00 -7.12
C LYS A 164 0.16 -10.61 -5.76
N ASP A 165 -1.14 -10.80 -5.54
CA ASP A 165 -1.69 -11.44 -4.34
C ASP A 165 -1.27 -10.72 -3.03
N CYS A 166 -1.14 -9.39 -3.10
CA CYS A 166 -0.75 -8.53 -2.00
C CYS A 166 -1.66 -7.31 -1.92
N ALA A 167 -2.06 -6.92 -0.71
CA ALA A 167 -2.98 -5.81 -0.50
C ALA A 167 -2.41 -4.74 0.43
N ALA A 168 -2.81 -3.49 0.22
CA ALA A 168 -2.59 -2.41 1.18
C ALA A 168 -3.52 -2.57 2.41
N PRO A 169 -3.04 -2.30 3.65
CA PRO A 169 -3.92 -2.16 4.80
C PRO A 169 -4.89 -1.01 4.61
N CYS A 170 -6.11 -1.17 5.13
CA CYS A 170 -7.14 -0.16 4.99
C CYS A 170 -6.94 1.08 5.87
N GLN A 171 -6.16 0.95 6.95
CA GLN A 171 -5.88 2.03 7.89
C GLN A 171 -4.38 2.27 8.01
N GLY A 172 -4.00 3.53 8.23
CA GLY A 172 -2.64 3.91 8.61
C GLY A 172 -1.59 3.96 7.49
N MET A 173 -1.93 3.57 6.25
CA MET A 173 -0.97 3.65 5.13
C MET A 173 -0.95 4.99 4.42
N PHE A 174 -2.13 5.59 4.15
CA PHE A 174 -2.21 6.82 3.33
C PHE A 174 -2.61 8.07 4.12
N PHE A 175 -3.48 7.91 5.13
CA PHE A 175 -4.09 9.03 5.83
C PHE A 175 -4.20 8.73 7.33
N THR A 176 -4.12 9.78 8.14
CA THR A 176 -4.35 9.69 9.58
C THR A 176 -5.85 9.58 9.88
N PRO A 177 -6.25 9.01 11.04
CA PRO A 177 -7.65 8.95 11.44
C PRO A 177 -8.35 10.32 11.45
N GLN A 178 -7.62 11.38 11.83
CA GLN A 178 -8.11 12.76 11.86
C GLN A 178 -8.39 13.29 10.44
N GLN A 179 -7.50 13.03 9.48
CA GLN A 179 -7.70 13.41 8.07
C GLN A 179 -8.89 12.70 7.45
N ILE A 180 -9.07 11.40 7.74
CA ILE A 180 -10.22 10.63 7.28
C ILE A 180 -11.51 11.18 7.87
N TYR A 181 -11.52 11.48 9.18
CA TYR A 181 -12.67 12.06 9.85
C TYR A 181 -13.07 13.42 9.26
N PHE A 182 -12.10 14.33 9.10
CA PHE A 182 -12.31 15.62 8.45
C PHE A 182 -12.89 15.46 7.04
N SER A 183 -12.29 14.57 6.23
CA SER A 183 -12.74 14.32 4.86
C SER A 183 -14.19 13.81 4.81
N ARG A 184 -14.58 12.91 5.73
CA ARG A 184 -15.96 12.40 5.83
C ARG A 184 -16.95 13.48 6.19
N LEU A 185 -16.63 14.30 7.18
CA LEU A 185 -17.50 15.40 7.61
C LEU A 185 -17.65 16.42 6.48
N TRP A 186 -16.54 16.80 5.85
CA TRP A 186 -16.52 17.74 4.73
C TRP A 186 -17.35 17.26 3.53
N VAL A 187 -17.03 16.08 3.00
CA VAL A 187 -17.75 15.50 1.85
C VAL A 187 -19.20 15.22 2.21
N GLY A 188 -19.47 14.72 3.42
CA GLY A 188 -20.81 14.49 3.94
C GLY A 188 -21.67 15.75 3.93
N SER A 189 -21.17 16.86 4.49
CA SER A 189 -21.88 18.14 4.53
C SER A 189 -22.19 18.69 3.13
N TRP A 190 -21.20 18.73 2.23
CA TRP A 190 -21.42 19.22 0.86
C TRP A 190 -22.36 18.32 0.06
N SER A 191 -22.26 16.99 0.24
CA SER A 191 -23.18 16.05 -0.41
C SER A 191 -24.62 16.22 0.10
N ALA A 192 -24.84 16.45 1.39
CA ALA A 192 -26.17 16.67 1.95
C ALA A 192 -26.82 17.97 1.41
N LEU A 193 -26.06 19.07 1.35
CA LEU A 193 -26.53 20.33 0.77
C LEU A 193 -26.88 20.18 -0.72
N CYS A 194 -26.02 19.49 -1.48
CA CYS A 194 -26.26 19.19 -2.89
C CYS A 194 -27.50 18.31 -3.08
N LEU A 195 -27.68 17.28 -2.24
CA LEU A 195 -28.83 16.38 -2.29
C LEU A 195 -30.13 17.13 -2.05
N LEU A 196 -30.19 17.99 -1.02
CA LEU A 196 -31.38 18.79 -0.72
C LEU A 196 -31.73 19.76 -1.85
N SER A 197 -30.72 20.45 -2.39
CA SER A 197 -30.90 21.38 -3.51
C SER A 197 -31.38 20.67 -4.78
N CYS A 198 -30.74 19.55 -5.16
CA CYS A 198 -31.13 18.79 -6.34
C CYS A 198 -32.50 18.15 -6.18
N LEU A 199 -32.82 17.65 -4.99
CA LEU A 199 -34.13 17.06 -4.68
C LEU A 199 -35.23 18.11 -4.86
N PHE A 200 -35.03 19.32 -4.35
CA PHE A 200 -35.96 20.43 -4.55
C PHE A 200 -36.19 20.69 -6.05
N THR A 201 -35.12 20.83 -6.85
CA THR A 201 -35.25 21.05 -8.30
C THR A 201 -36.00 19.94 -9.01
N VAL A 202 -35.69 18.67 -8.71
CA VAL A 202 -36.35 17.51 -9.33
C VAL A 202 -37.83 17.46 -8.94
N LEU A 203 -38.16 17.70 -7.66
CA LEU A 203 -39.54 17.73 -7.19
C LEU A 203 -40.34 18.88 -7.83
N THR A 204 -39.76 20.08 -7.94
CA THR A 204 -40.41 21.21 -8.64
C THR A 204 -40.77 20.84 -10.09
N PHE A 205 -39.85 20.18 -10.81
CA PHE A 205 -40.12 19.71 -12.16
C PHE A 205 -41.17 18.60 -12.21
N MET A 206 -41.20 17.68 -11.24
CA MET A 206 -42.22 16.64 -11.18
C MET A 206 -43.62 17.19 -10.92
N ILE A 207 -43.73 18.31 -10.19
CA ILE A 207 -45.00 19.00 -9.95
C ILE A 207 -45.47 19.76 -11.20
N ASP A 208 -44.56 20.46 -11.87
CA ASP A 208 -44.86 21.20 -13.10
C ASP A 208 -43.80 20.91 -14.17
N THR A 209 -44.11 19.93 -15.02
CA THR A 209 -43.19 19.49 -16.10
C THR A 209 -43.09 20.48 -17.25
N GLU A 210 -44.03 21.42 -17.37
CA GLU A 210 -44.00 22.46 -18.40
C GLU A 210 -43.17 23.68 -17.99
N ARG A 211 -42.83 23.78 -16.70
CA ARG A 211 -42.06 24.90 -16.15
C ARG A 211 -40.70 25.09 -16.83
N PHE A 212 -40.05 24.00 -17.23
CA PHE A 212 -38.70 24.00 -17.80
C PHE A 212 -38.71 23.47 -19.24
N ARG A 213 -38.85 24.39 -20.19
CA ARG A 213 -38.73 24.10 -21.64
C ARG A 213 -37.25 24.19 -22.07
N TYR A 214 -36.96 23.77 -23.30
CA TYR A 214 -35.64 24.05 -23.87
C TYR A 214 -35.49 25.57 -24.09
N PRO A 215 -34.31 26.16 -23.84
CA PRO A 215 -33.01 25.52 -23.60
C PRO A 215 -32.66 25.19 -22.13
N GLU A 216 -33.51 25.50 -21.15
CA GLU A 216 -33.25 25.32 -19.70
C GLU A 216 -33.50 23.89 -19.20
N ARG A 217 -34.31 23.10 -19.91
CA ARG A 217 -34.66 21.70 -19.56
C ARG A 217 -33.48 20.79 -19.18
N PRO A 218 -32.28 20.87 -19.81
CA PRO A 218 -31.10 20.12 -19.38
C PRO A 218 -30.68 20.30 -17.91
N ILE A 219 -31.02 21.43 -17.27
CA ILE A 219 -30.74 21.68 -15.85
C ILE A 219 -31.43 20.62 -14.97
N VAL A 220 -32.63 20.17 -15.33
CA VAL A 220 -33.36 19.14 -14.57
C VAL A 220 -32.63 17.79 -14.60
N PHE A 221 -32.12 17.39 -15.77
CA PHE A 221 -31.37 16.13 -15.90
C PHE A 221 -29.99 16.21 -15.24
N LEU A 222 -29.37 17.40 -15.25
CA LEU A 222 -28.15 17.67 -14.49
C LEU A 222 -28.41 17.49 -12.98
N SER A 223 -29.48 18.08 -12.45
CA SER A 223 -29.88 17.92 -11.05
C SER A 223 -30.22 16.47 -10.69
N LEU A 224 -30.87 15.71 -11.59
CA LEU A 224 -31.10 14.27 -11.39
C LEU A 224 -29.78 13.48 -11.27
N CYS A 225 -28.80 13.78 -12.11
CA CYS A 225 -27.48 13.14 -12.02
C CYS A 225 -26.78 13.50 -10.70
N TYR A 226 -26.78 14.77 -10.32
CA TYR A 226 -26.15 15.21 -9.07
C TYR A 226 -26.89 14.72 -7.82
N LEU A 227 -28.20 14.49 -7.89
CA LEU A 227 -28.96 13.83 -6.81
C LEU A 227 -28.41 12.43 -6.52
N MET A 228 -28.19 11.63 -7.57
CA MET A 228 -27.64 10.28 -7.44
C MET A 228 -26.18 10.28 -7.01
N VAL A 229 -25.38 11.22 -7.52
CA VAL A 229 -23.97 11.40 -7.11
C VAL A 229 -23.88 11.79 -5.64
N ALA A 230 -24.69 12.76 -5.20
CA ALA A 230 -24.75 13.21 -3.81
C ALA A 230 -25.20 12.09 -2.88
N ALA A 231 -26.21 11.30 -3.27
CA ALA A 231 -26.65 10.13 -2.51
C ALA A 231 -25.54 9.08 -2.37
N ALA A 232 -24.75 8.83 -3.42
CA ALA A 232 -23.62 7.90 -3.36
C ALA A 232 -22.49 8.41 -2.44
N TYR A 233 -22.16 9.71 -2.49
CA TYR A 233 -21.19 10.31 -1.56
C TYR A 233 -21.67 10.26 -0.11
N LEU A 234 -22.96 10.53 0.13
CA LEU A 234 -23.54 10.46 1.46
C LEU A 234 -23.53 9.02 2.00
N ALA A 235 -23.88 8.04 1.17
CA ALA A 235 -23.78 6.62 1.51
C ALA A 235 -22.33 6.20 1.83
N GLY A 236 -21.35 6.71 1.08
CA GLY A 236 -19.93 6.49 1.37
C GLY A 236 -19.47 7.11 2.69
N ALA A 237 -19.94 8.32 3.00
CA ALA A 237 -19.63 9.01 4.25
C ALA A 237 -20.22 8.31 5.48
N THR A 238 -21.45 7.78 5.38
CA THR A 238 -22.14 7.09 6.48
C THR A 238 -21.73 5.63 6.66
N SER A 239 -21.34 4.94 5.58
CA SER A 239 -20.89 3.53 5.63
C SER A 239 -19.53 3.35 6.31
N GLY A 240 -18.83 4.44 6.65
CA GLY A 240 -17.55 4.37 7.33
C GLY A 240 -16.49 3.66 6.48
N ASN A 241 -15.85 2.64 7.05
CA ASN A 241 -14.79 1.88 6.37
C ASN A 241 -15.33 0.68 5.58
N THR A 242 -16.59 0.28 5.76
CA THR A 242 -17.09 -0.99 5.20
C THR A 242 -17.26 -0.95 3.68
N ALA A 243 -17.42 0.22 3.09
CA ALA A 243 -17.50 0.36 1.64
C ALA A 243 -16.15 0.11 0.96
N ALA A 244 -15.06 0.66 1.52
CA ALA A 244 -13.72 0.62 0.93
C ALA A 244 -12.82 -0.50 1.49
N CYS A 245 -13.10 -0.98 2.70
CA CYS A 245 -12.30 -1.99 3.40
C CYS A 245 -12.97 -3.36 3.38
N ARG A 246 -12.15 -4.40 3.18
CA ARG A 246 -12.55 -5.78 3.38
C ARG A 246 -12.17 -6.24 4.79
N LYS A 247 -12.98 -7.14 5.38
CA LYS A 247 -12.61 -7.85 6.60
C LYS A 247 -11.34 -8.70 6.37
N PRO A 248 -10.51 -8.95 7.40
CA PRO A 248 -9.32 -9.77 7.26
C PRO A 248 -9.60 -11.14 6.64
N PHE A 249 -8.69 -11.60 5.77
CA PHE A 249 -8.73 -12.94 5.21
C PHE A 249 -8.44 -14.00 6.30
N PRO A 250 -8.87 -15.26 6.13
CA PRO A 250 -8.46 -16.33 7.02
C PRO A 250 -6.92 -16.52 6.98
N PRO A 251 -6.29 -16.85 8.12
CA PRO A 251 -4.85 -17.07 8.15
C PRO A 251 -4.45 -18.29 7.31
N PRO A 252 -3.20 -18.35 6.82
CA PRO A 252 -2.66 -19.54 6.17
C PRO A 252 -2.74 -20.77 7.08
N LEU A 253 -2.96 -21.96 6.50
CA LEU A 253 -3.02 -23.22 7.24
C LEU A 253 -1.75 -23.49 8.06
N ASP A 254 -0.60 -23.02 7.56
CA ASP A 254 0.71 -23.19 8.21
C ASP A 254 0.90 -22.30 9.46
N LEU A 255 0.11 -21.22 9.60
CA LEU A 255 0.17 -20.29 10.74
C LEU A 255 -1.24 -19.88 11.22
N PRO A 256 -1.96 -20.76 11.93
CA PRO A 256 -3.36 -20.53 12.30
C PRO A 256 -3.57 -19.41 13.33
N SER A 257 -2.53 -19.06 14.11
CA SER A 257 -2.58 -17.99 15.12
C SER A 257 -2.26 -16.60 14.55
N LEU A 258 -1.96 -16.49 13.26
CA LEU A 258 -1.57 -15.22 12.65
C LEU A 258 -2.77 -14.27 12.51
N GLN A 259 -2.67 -13.08 13.10
CA GLN A 259 -3.68 -12.04 12.92
C GLN A 259 -3.51 -11.35 11.56
N MET A 260 -4.48 -11.58 10.67
CA MET A 260 -4.55 -10.94 9.36
C MET A 260 -5.10 -9.51 9.49
N VAL A 261 -4.69 -8.61 8.60
CA VAL A 261 -5.13 -7.21 8.63
C VAL A 261 -6.31 -6.94 7.70
N SER A 262 -7.08 -5.89 7.99
CA SER A 262 -8.10 -5.39 7.06
C SER A 262 -7.43 -4.69 5.88
N THR A 263 -7.83 -5.05 4.67
CA THR A 263 -7.20 -4.58 3.44
C THR A 263 -8.13 -3.67 2.64
N VAL A 264 -7.56 -2.73 1.89
CA VAL A 264 -8.31 -1.96 0.89
C VAL A 264 -8.86 -2.91 -0.17
N THR A 265 -10.09 -2.66 -0.60
CA THR A 265 -10.74 -3.47 -1.64
C THR A 265 -10.18 -3.12 -3.01
N GLN A 266 -9.90 -4.14 -3.81
CA GLN A 266 -9.45 -4.00 -5.20
C GLN A 266 -10.32 -4.84 -6.12
N GLY A 267 -10.52 -4.35 -7.35
CA GLY A 267 -11.33 -5.01 -8.36
C GLY A 267 -12.84 -4.97 -8.05
N THR A 268 -13.59 -5.83 -8.72
CA THR A 268 -15.07 -5.83 -8.68
C THR A 268 -15.67 -6.81 -7.68
N LYS A 269 -14.83 -7.55 -6.94
CA LYS A 269 -15.27 -8.63 -6.03
C LYS A 269 -15.82 -8.13 -4.71
N HIS A 270 -15.75 -6.83 -4.46
CA HIS A 270 -16.35 -6.19 -3.29
C HIS A 270 -17.55 -5.37 -3.72
N GLU A 271 -18.74 -5.92 -3.48
CA GLU A 271 -20.01 -5.38 -3.98
C GLU A 271 -20.26 -3.92 -3.59
N PRO A 272 -20.17 -3.49 -2.31
CA PRO A 272 -20.54 -2.12 -1.95
C PRO A 272 -19.59 -1.09 -2.57
N CYS A 273 -18.30 -1.39 -2.65
CA CYS A 273 -17.33 -0.52 -3.35
C CYS A 273 -17.68 -0.40 -4.84
N THR A 274 -17.96 -1.53 -5.47
CA THR A 274 -18.25 -1.60 -6.91
C THR A 274 -19.56 -0.88 -7.24
N ILE A 275 -20.60 -1.04 -6.44
CA ILE A 275 -21.90 -0.37 -6.65
C ILE A 275 -21.74 1.14 -6.55
N LEU A 276 -21.05 1.64 -5.50
CA LEU A 276 -20.80 3.07 -5.33
C LEU A 276 -19.96 3.63 -6.49
N PHE A 277 -18.92 2.91 -6.91
CA PHE A 277 -18.11 3.29 -8.07
C PHE A 277 -18.95 3.38 -9.35
N MET A 278 -19.79 2.38 -9.63
CA MET A 278 -20.63 2.36 -10.84
C MET A 278 -21.64 3.50 -10.85
N LEU A 279 -22.27 3.81 -9.71
CA LEU A 279 -23.19 4.94 -9.58
C LEU A 279 -22.46 6.28 -9.81
N LEU A 280 -21.35 6.52 -9.09
CA LEU A 280 -20.58 7.76 -9.21
C LEU A 280 -20.04 7.95 -10.63
N TYR A 281 -19.51 6.89 -11.23
CA TYR A 281 -18.93 6.95 -12.58
C TYR A 281 -20.01 7.17 -13.65
N PHE A 282 -21.12 6.43 -13.61
CA PHE A 282 -22.19 6.58 -14.59
C PHE A 282 -22.82 7.99 -14.51
N PHE A 283 -23.28 8.40 -13.32
CA PHE A 283 -23.97 9.69 -13.17
C PHE A 283 -23.02 10.89 -13.26
N GLY A 284 -21.75 10.75 -12.86
CA GLY A 284 -20.74 11.80 -13.07
C GLY A 284 -20.37 11.99 -14.54
N MET A 285 -20.30 10.91 -15.31
CA MET A 285 -20.12 11.00 -16.76
C MET A 285 -21.36 11.56 -17.45
N ALA A 286 -22.56 11.15 -17.03
CA ALA A 286 -23.83 11.66 -17.56
C ALA A 286 -24.01 13.16 -17.26
N SER A 287 -23.70 13.62 -16.05
CA SER A 287 -23.77 15.04 -15.70
C SER A 287 -22.82 15.89 -16.56
N SER A 288 -21.61 15.38 -16.83
CA SER A 288 -20.66 16.06 -17.72
C SER A 288 -21.20 16.23 -19.14
N ILE A 289 -21.91 15.23 -19.67
CA ILE A 289 -22.53 15.33 -21.00
C ILE A 289 -23.75 16.25 -20.98
N TRP A 290 -24.58 16.20 -19.93
CA TRP A 290 -25.70 17.12 -19.75
C TRP A 290 -25.26 18.57 -19.61
N TRP A 291 -24.11 18.82 -18.98
CA TRP A 291 -23.49 20.14 -18.96
C TRP A 291 -23.11 20.62 -20.37
N VAL A 292 -22.47 19.76 -21.18
CA VAL A 292 -22.17 20.08 -22.58
C VAL A 292 -23.45 20.36 -23.37
N ILE A 293 -24.49 19.54 -23.19
CA ILE A 293 -25.79 19.74 -23.83
C ILE A 293 -26.40 21.09 -23.41
N LEU A 294 -26.36 21.45 -22.12
CA LEU A 294 -26.85 22.76 -21.65
C LEU A 294 -26.13 23.92 -22.33
N THR A 295 -24.80 23.86 -22.41
CA THR A 295 -24.03 24.91 -23.09
C THR A 295 -24.31 24.96 -24.60
N LEU A 296 -24.54 23.80 -25.23
CA LEU A 296 -24.93 23.70 -26.63
C LEU A 296 -26.33 24.30 -26.85
N THR A 297 -27.32 23.95 -26.04
CA THR A 297 -28.68 24.49 -26.18
C THR A 297 -28.73 26.00 -25.94
N TRP A 298 -27.93 26.52 -25.00
CA TRP A 298 -27.74 27.96 -24.84
C TRP A 298 -27.09 28.61 -26.06
N PHE A 299 -26.06 28.01 -26.64
CA PHE A 299 -25.45 28.52 -27.86
C PHE A 299 -26.42 28.52 -29.05
N LEU A 300 -27.20 27.45 -29.23
CA LEU A 300 -28.22 27.36 -30.29
C LEU A 300 -29.30 28.44 -30.12
N ALA A 301 -29.76 28.66 -28.89
CA ALA A 301 -30.78 29.65 -28.58
C ALA A 301 -30.26 31.09 -28.73
N ALA A 302 -29.14 31.44 -28.09
CA ALA A 302 -28.63 32.81 -28.06
C ALA A 302 -27.83 33.19 -29.32
N GLY A 303 -26.99 32.26 -29.82
CA GLY A 303 -26.09 32.51 -30.95
C GLY A 303 -26.75 32.27 -32.30
N LEU A 304 -27.48 31.16 -32.45
CA LEU A 304 -28.13 30.78 -33.71
C LEU A 304 -29.63 31.12 -33.77
N LYS A 305 -30.18 31.72 -32.70
CA LYS A 305 -31.59 32.14 -32.60
C LYS A 305 -32.60 31.01 -32.83
N TRP A 306 -32.25 29.78 -32.45
CA TRP A 306 -33.18 28.67 -32.52
C TRP A 306 -34.32 28.86 -31.50
N GLY A 307 -35.56 28.64 -31.93
CA GLY A 307 -36.71 28.59 -31.03
C GLY A 307 -36.71 27.31 -30.18
N HIS A 308 -37.44 27.33 -29.06
CA HIS A 308 -37.54 26.18 -28.15
C HIS A 308 -38.03 24.90 -28.85
N GLU A 309 -39.00 25.01 -29.77
CA GLU A 309 -39.54 23.89 -30.56
C GLU A 309 -38.47 23.24 -31.46
N ALA A 310 -37.59 24.04 -32.07
CA ALA A 310 -36.54 23.54 -32.95
C ALA A 310 -35.46 22.76 -32.17
N ILE A 311 -35.15 23.21 -30.95
CA ILE A 311 -34.24 22.49 -30.05
C ILE A 311 -34.91 21.21 -29.53
N GLU A 312 -36.18 21.29 -29.15
CA GLU A 312 -36.94 20.15 -28.63
C GLU A 312 -37.12 19.04 -29.66
N ALA A 313 -37.31 19.37 -30.94
CA ALA A 313 -37.37 18.41 -32.05
C ALA A 313 -36.10 17.52 -32.15
N ASN A 314 -34.97 18.01 -31.64
CA ASN A 314 -33.69 17.28 -31.65
C ASN A 314 -33.36 16.62 -30.30
N SER A 315 -34.23 16.75 -29.29
CA SER A 315 -33.99 16.28 -27.92
C SER A 315 -33.61 14.80 -27.81
N GLN A 316 -34.18 13.95 -28.67
CA GLN A 316 -33.85 12.52 -28.74
C GLN A 316 -32.35 12.23 -28.88
N TYR A 317 -31.63 13.04 -29.67
CA TYR A 317 -30.18 12.87 -29.84
C TYR A 317 -29.40 13.28 -28.59
N PHE A 318 -29.85 14.32 -27.89
CA PHE A 318 -29.26 14.76 -26.63
C PHE A 318 -29.40 13.67 -25.56
N HIS A 319 -30.60 13.12 -25.40
CA HIS A 319 -30.87 12.03 -24.47
C HIS A 319 -30.06 10.77 -24.82
N LEU A 320 -30.02 10.39 -26.11
CA LEU A 320 -29.23 9.24 -26.55
C LEU A 320 -27.75 9.41 -26.21
N ALA A 321 -27.15 10.56 -26.51
CA ALA A 321 -25.76 10.86 -26.20
C ALA A 321 -25.49 10.85 -24.68
N ALA A 322 -26.35 11.51 -23.90
CA ALA A 322 -26.19 11.65 -22.46
C ALA A 322 -26.30 10.34 -21.69
N TRP A 323 -27.08 9.36 -22.17
CA TRP A 323 -27.28 8.10 -21.45
C TRP A 323 -26.48 6.93 -22.04
N ALA A 324 -26.37 6.83 -23.37
CA ALA A 324 -25.67 5.73 -24.01
C ALA A 324 -24.15 5.82 -23.84
N VAL A 325 -23.55 7.01 -23.94
CA VAL A 325 -22.10 7.17 -23.83
C VAL A 325 -21.59 6.79 -22.42
N PRO A 326 -22.20 7.26 -21.31
CA PRO A 326 -21.82 6.81 -19.98
C PRO A 326 -22.07 5.33 -19.77
N ALA A 327 -23.18 4.77 -20.26
CA ALA A 327 -23.47 3.33 -20.14
C ALA A 327 -22.36 2.48 -20.80
N LEU A 328 -22.01 2.78 -22.04
CA LEU A 328 -20.93 2.09 -22.77
C LEU A 328 -19.59 2.22 -22.06
N LYS A 329 -19.25 3.44 -21.58
CA LYS A 329 -18.02 3.68 -20.83
C LYS A 329 -17.97 2.92 -19.50
N THR A 330 -19.11 2.81 -18.81
CA THR A 330 -19.21 2.13 -17.50
C THR A 330 -19.03 0.63 -17.67
N ILE A 331 -19.67 0.03 -18.68
CA ILE A 331 -19.52 -1.40 -19.01
C ILE A 331 -18.06 -1.73 -19.37
N LYS A 332 -17.40 -0.88 -20.18
CA LYS A 332 -15.99 -1.08 -20.55
C LYS A 332 -15.03 -1.00 -19.36
N LYS A 333 -15.38 -0.30 -18.28
CA LYS A 333 -14.57 -0.22 -17.05
C LYS A 333 -14.77 -1.40 -16.10
N LYS A 334 -15.83 -2.18 -16.29
CA LYS A 334 -16.10 -3.40 -15.52
C LYS A 334 -15.33 -4.63 -16.04
N LYS A 335 -14.98 -4.62 -17.32
CA LYS A 335 -14.15 -5.65 -17.98
C LYS A 335 -12.68 -5.33 -17.81
#